data_AF-A0A2T5IRM6-F1
#
_entry.id   AF-A0A2T5IRM6-F1
#
_cell.length_a   1.000
_cell.length_b   1.000
_cell.length_c   1.000
_cell.angle_alpha   90.00
_cell.angle_beta   90.00
_cell.angle_gamma   90.00
#
_symmetry.space_group_name_H-M   'P 1'
#
loop_
_entity.id
_entity.type
_entity.pdbx_description
1 polymer ?
#
loop_
_entity_poly.entity_id
_entity_poly.type
_entity_poly.pdbx_seq_one_letter_code
_entity_poly.pdbx_strand_id
1 'polypeptide(L)'
;MEDGKNKILNVLAKFSGTEGEPKNEIELYILHSMWVMMLSEFEASIKSIAENYIDKIKKKDISDIHVCLLIKQFCSKSNDTLTIEKIISCYKKDPKDINYRNFTKDKVPKYKFSAVEKLFNSLGIFFTESERTLLLTLDSVASTRDAIAHGDIGVQITRKELELELDKLVSISRMLNSKLLR
;
A
#
# COMPACT_ATOMS: atom_id res chain seq x y z
N MET A 1 -3.15 -9.37 1.64
CA MET A 1 -3.81 -8.81 2.84
C MET A 1 -4.62 -9.85 3.62
N GLU A 2 -5.54 -10.59 3.00
CA GLU A 2 -6.43 -11.53 3.72
C GLU A 2 -5.66 -12.55 4.58
N ASP A 3 -4.61 -13.15 4.04
CA ASP A 3 -3.74 -14.09 4.77
C ASP A 3 -3.06 -13.43 5.98
N GLY A 4 -2.61 -12.17 5.82
CA GLY A 4 -2.00 -11.36 6.88
C GLY A 4 -2.99 -11.07 8.00
N LYS A 5 -4.23 -10.68 7.64
CA LYS A 5 -5.34 -10.52 8.59
C LYS A 5 -5.57 -11.81 9.39
N ASN A 6 -5.69 -12.96 8.72
CA ASN A 6 -5.94 -14.23 9.40
C ASN A 6 -4.81 -14.61 10.37
N LYS A 7 -3.55 -14.38 10.00
CA LYS A 7 -2.40 -14.59 10.90
C LYS A 7 -2.51 -13.74 12.16
N ILE A 8 -2.85 -12.45 12.02
CA ILE A 8 -2.99 -11.53 13.15
C ILE A 8 -4.16 -11.96 14.04
N LEU A 9 -5.33 -12.25 13.47
CA LEU A 9 -6.50 -12.70 14.24
C LEU A 9 -6.24 -14.01 15.00
N ASN A 10 -5.48 -14.94 14.41
CA ASN A 10 -5.09 -16.18 15.08
C ASN A 10 -4.18 -15.96 16.30
N VAL A 11 -3.38 -14.88 16.30
CA VAL A 11 -2.58 -14.49 17.48
C VAL A 11 -3.49 -13.90 18.55
N LEU A 12 -4.39 -12.98 18.18
CA LEU A 12 -5.32 -12.32 19.11
C LEU A 12 -6.34 -13.29 19.73
N ALA A 13 -6.71 -14.36 19.02
CA ALA A 13 -7.59 -15.41 19.54
C ALA A 13 -7.02 -16.15 20.77
N LYS A 14 -5.72 -16.00 21.07
CA LYS A 14 -5.06 -16.62 22.22
C LYS A 14 -5.08 -15.76 23.48
N PHE A 15 -5.60 -14.54 23.41
CA PHE A 15 -5.65 -13.64 24.57
C PHE A 15 -6.59 -14.20 25.63
N SER A 16 -6.19 -14.02 26.89
CA SER A 16 -6.84 -14.66 28.03
C SER A 16 -7.75 -13.70 28.83
N GLY A 17 -7.86 -12.44 28.41
CA GLY A 17 -8.73 -11.45 29.05
C GLY A 17 -10.19 -11.55 28.62
N THR A 18 -11.02 -10.79 29.32
CA THR A 18 -12.47 -10.74 29.08
C THR A 18 -12.75 -10.25 27.67
N GLU A 19 -13.70 -10.89 26.98
CA GLU A 19 -14.02 -10.61 25.57
C GLU A 19 -12.81 -10.74 24.60
N GLY A 20 -11.74 -11.39 25.04
CA GLY A 20 -10.52 -11.59 24.26
C GLY A 20 -9.62 -10.35 24.20
N GLU A 21 -9.84 -9.37 25.06
CA GLU A 21 -8.92 -8.25 25.30
C GLU A 21 -7.65 -8.72 26.05
N PRO A 22 -6.54 -7.95 26.00
CA PRO A 22 -5.33 -8.30 26.73
C PRO A 22 -5.54 -8.25 28.25
N LYS A 23 -5.12 -9.30 28.95
CA LYS A 23 -5.21 -9.44 30.42
C LYS A 23 -4.00 -8.88 31.17
N ASN A 24 -2.85 -8.80 30.49
CA ASN A 24 -1.58 -8.43 31.09
C ASN A 24 -0.70 -7.62 30.11
N GLU A 25 0.40 -7.07 30.61
CA GLU A 25 1.33 -6.26 29.83
C GLU A 25 1.92 -7.01 28.62
N ILE A 26 2.12 -8.33 28.73
CA ILE A 26 2.63 -9.16 27.64
C ILE A 26 1.60 -9.20 26.49
N GLU A 27 0.33 -9.48 26.80
CA GLU A 27 -0.74 -9.49 25.80
C GLU A 27 -0.97 -8.10 25.20
N LEU A 28 -0.85 -7.03 25.99
CA LEU A 28 -0.92 -5.66 25.51
C LEU A 28 0.22 -5.35 24.53
N TYR A 29 1.45 -5.75 24.86
CA TYR A 29 2.60 -5.62 23.97
C TYR A 29 2.40 -6.41 22.67
N ILE A 30 1.81 -7.60 22.75
CA ILE A 30 1.46 -8.39 21.56
C ILE A 30 0.42 -7.62 20.72
N LEU A 31 -0.59 -7.01 21.33
CA LEU A 31 -1.60 -6.21 20.63
C LEU A 31 -0.97 -5.03 19.88
N HIS A 32 -0.07 -4.28 20.53
CA HIS A 32 0.71 -3.21 19.89
C HIS A 32 1.56 -3.74 18.73
N SER A 33 2.21 -4.89 18.92
CA SER A 33 3.00 -5.53 17.87
C SER A 33 2.15 -5.95 16.67
N MET A 34 0.93 -6.43 16.91
CA MET A 34 -0.02 -6.78 15.85
C MET A 34 -0.49 -5.57 15.06
N TRP A 35 -0.60 -4.40 15.69
CA TRP A 35 -0.88 -3.14 14.98
C TRP A 35 0.24 -2.77 14.00
N VAL A 36 1.50 -2.92 14.43
CA VAL A 36 2.66 -2.69 13.55
C VAL A 36 2.72 -3.72 12.42
N MET A 37 2.43 -4.99 12.74
CA MET A 37 2.38 -6.07 11.77
C MET A 37 1.29 -5.85 10.71
N MET A 38 0.11 -5.36 11.11
CA MET A 38 -1.01 -5.04 10.23
C MET A 38 -0.58 -4.10 9.07
N LEU A 39 0.14 -3.02 9.38
CA LEU A 39 0.61 -2.09 8.35
C LEU A 39 1.72 -2.70 7.49
N SER A 40 2.57 -3.54 8.05
CA SER A 40 3.61 -4.25 7.30
C SER A 40 3.02 -5.23 6.29
N GLU A 41 1.99 -5.98 6.69
CA GLU A 41 1.21 -6.87 5.81
C GLU A 41 0.49 -6.07 4.71
N PHE A 42 -0.01 -4.88 5.04
CA PHE A 42 -0.63 -3.98 4.08
C PHE A 42 0.38 -3.44 3.04
N GLU A 43 1.58 -3.02 3.45
CA GLU A 43 2.66 -2.61 2.54
C GLU A 43 3.06 -3.75 1.58
N ALA A 44 3.21 -4.97 2.11
CA ALA A 44 3.49 -6.15 1.31
C ALA A 44 2.37 -6.43 0.29
N SER A 45 1.11 -6.27 0.71
CA SER A 45 -0.05 -6.41 -0.17
C SER A 45 -0.04 -5.39 -1.31
N ILE A 46 0.19 -4.10 -1.01
CA ILE A 46 0.30 -3.04 -2.03
C ILE A 46 1.43 -3.34 -3.01
N LYS A 47 2.60 -3.77 -2.49
CA LYS A 47 3.76 -4.13 -3.31
C LYS A 47 3.39 -5.23 -4.31
N SER A 48 2.80 -6.31 -3.82
CA SER A 48 2.36 -7.44 -4.67
C SER A 48 1.33 -6.99 -5.72
N ILE A 49 0.35 -6.17 -5.33
CA ILE A 49 -0.66 -5.61 -6.25
C ILE A 49 0.00 -4.82 -7.38
N ALA A 50 0.92 -3.90 -7.04
CA ALA A 50 1.62 -3.07 -8.02
C ALA A 50 2.53 -3.91 -8.94
N GLU A 51 3.32 -4.85 -8.38
CA GLU A 51 4.20 -5.74 -9.15
C GLU A 51 3.41 -6.60 -10.13
N ASN A 52 2.31 -7.22 -9.67
CA ASN A 52 1.44 -8.02 -10.52
C ASN A 52 0.84 -7.22 -11.67
N TYR A 53 0.42 -5.98 -11.41
CA TYR A 53 -0.08 -5.10 -12.48
C TYR A 53 1.02 -4.80 -13.51
N ILE A 54 2.21 -4.42 -13.05
CA ILE A 54 3.33 -4.13 -13.94
C ILE A 54 3.70 -5.34 -14.78
N ASP A 55 3.77 -6.53 -14.18
CA ASP A 55 4.11 -7.76 -14.90
C ASP A 55 3.05 -8.17 -15.91
N LYS A 56 1.79 -7.80 -15.71
CA LYS A 56 0.74 -7.91 -16.73
C LYS A 56 0.95 -6.90 -17.86
N ILE A 57 1.20 -5.62 -17.53
CA ILE A 57 1.38 -4.57 -18.55
C ILE A 57 2.62 -4.80 -19.40
N LYS A 58 3.73 -5.29 -18.84
CA LYS A 58 4.96 -5.63 -19.58
C LYS A 58 4.74 -6.65 -20.70
N LYS A 59 3.67 -7.43 -20.65
CA LYS A 59 3.32 -8.45 -21.64
C LYS A 59 2.39 -7.93 -22.75
N LYS A 60 1.88 -6.70 -22.62
CA LYS A 60 1.04 -6.07 -23.64
C LYS A 60 1.90 -5.51 -24.77
N ASP A 61 1.31 -5.37 -25.96
CA ASP A 61 1.98 -4.71 -27.08
C ASP A 61 2.31 -3.26 -26.73
N ILE A 62 3.40 -2.71 -27.29
CA ILE A 62 3.86 -1.35 -26.96
C ILE A 62 2.85 -0.26 -27.31
N SER A 63 2.01 -0.51 -28.32
CA SER A 63 0.86 0.34 -28.62
C SER A 63 -0.14 0.40 -27.46
N ASP A 64 -0.24 -0.68 -26.67
CA ASP A 64 -1.15 -0.83 -25.53
C ASP A 64 -0.49 -0.48 -24.19
N ILE A 65 0.84 -0.31 -24.16
CA ILE A 65 1.60 0.27 -23.04
C ILE A 65 1.37 1.79 -23.04
N HIS A 66 0.13 2.16 -22.71
CA HIS A 66 -0.28 3.55 -22.59
C HIS A 66 0.31 4.14 -21.31
N VAL A 67 1.23 5.10 -21.46
CA VAL A 67 1.41 6.24 -20.54
C VAL A 67 1.97 5.93 -19.13
N CYS A 68 1.56 4.86 -18.45
CA CYS A 68 1.90 4.52 -17.07
C CYS A 68 3.40 4.25 -16.87
N LEU A 69 4.04 3.58 -17.84
CA LEU A 69 5.48 3.32 -17.80
C LEU A 69 6.29 4.57 -18.20
N LEU A 70 5.71 5.45 -19.02
CA LEU A 70 6.31 6.71 -19.44
C LEU A 70 6.28 7.76 -18.31
N ILE A 71 5.16 7.92 -17.62
CA ILE A 71 5.00 8.88 -16.51
C ILE A 71 6.02 8.60 -15.40
N LYS A 72 6.29 7.34 -15.02
CA LYS A 72 7.31 7.06 -14.01
C LYS A 72 8.74 7.20 -14.54
N GLN A 73 9.03 6.73 -15.77
CA GLN A 73 10.36 6.86 -16.37
C GLN A 73 10.81 8.33 -16.47
N PHE A 74 9.87 9.23 -16.79
CA PHE A 74 10.16 10.66 -16.99
C PHE A 74 9.92 11.55 -15.78
N CYS A 75 8.88 11.32 -14.97
CA CYS A 75 8.46 12.28 -13.94
C CYS A 75 8.74 11.84 -12.50
N SER A 76 9.19 10.62 -12.25
CA SER A 76 9.36 10.14 -10.86
C SER A 76 10.66 10.57 -10.18
N LYS A 77 11.61 11.14 -10.93
CA LYS A 77 12.94 11.53 -10.40
C LYS A 77 13.36 12.98 -10.67
N SER A 78 12.65 13.74 -11.48
CA SER A 78 12.97 15.14 -11.77
C SER A 78 11.78 16.03 -11.50
N ASN A 79 12.03 17.25 -11.03
CA ASN A 79 11.05 18.35 -11.06
C ASN A 79 10.77 18.82 -12.51
N ASP A 80 11.12 18.02 -13.51
CA ASP A 80 10.98 18.37 -14.90
C ASP A 80 9.52 18.29 -15.33
N THR A 81 9.08 19.30 -16.06
CA THR A 81 7.78 19.29 -16.73
C THR A 81 7.74 18.19 -17.78
N LEU A 82 6.67 17.41 -17.77
CA LEU A 82 6.36 16.44 -18.82
C LEU A 82 5.91 17.20 -20.08
N THR A 83 6.70 17.14 -21.16
CA THR A 83 6.32 17.73 -22.46
C THR A 83 5.95 16.64 -23.47
N ILE A 84 5.20 17.02 -24.51
CA ILE A 84 4.77 16.10 -25.58
C ILE A 84 5.99 15.51 -26.30
N GLU A 85 7.07 16.26 -26.52
CA GLU A 85 8.26 15.74 -27.21
C GLU A 85 8.96 14.64 -26.40
N LYS A 86 8.99 14.77 -25.06
CA LYS A 86 9.56 13.74 -24.17
C LYS A 86 8.77 12.44 -24.26
N ILE A 87 7.44 12.52 -24.28
CA ILE A 87 6.55 11.36 -24.47
C ILE A 87 6.84 10.69 -25.82
N ILE A 88 6.84 11.46 -26.92
CA ILE A 88 7.08 10.95 -28.28
C ILE A 88 8.47 10.31 -28.41
N SER A 89 9.51 10.90 -27.80
CA SER A 89 10.88 10.37 -27.85
C SER A 89 10.99 8.96 -27.27
N CYS A 90 10.08 8.60 -26.37
CA CYS A 90 10.08 7.31 -25.71
C CYS A 90 9.42 6.21 -26.54
N TYR A 91 8.41 6.56 -27.35
CA TYR A 91 7.82 5.67 -28.35
C TYR A 91 8.76 5.37 -29.52
N LYS A 92 9.83 6.16 -29.68
CA LYS A 92 10.87 5.93 -30.70
C LYS A 92 11.98 4.96 -30.24
N LYS A 93 11.98 4.50 -28.99
CA LYS A 93 12.97 3.54 -28.47
C LYS A 93 12.57 2.11 -28.84
N ASP A 94 13.55 1.23 -29.05
CA ASP A 94 13.27 -0.20 -29.20
C ASP A 94 12.62 -0.72 -27.91
N PRO A 95 11.51 -1.48 -27.98
CA PRO A 95 10.92 -2.20 -26.86
C PRO A 95 11.91 -2.83 -25.87
N LYS A 96 12.98 -3.41 -26.41
CA LYS A 96 14.01 -4.14 -25.66
C LYS A 96 14.91 -3.22 -24.85
N ASP A 97 15.01 -1.95 -25.25
CA ASP A 97 15.82 -0.92 -24.58
C ASP A 97 15.05 -0.19 -23.47
N ILE A 98 13.74 -0.45 -23.34
CA ILE A 98 12.91 0.09 -22.27
C ILE A 98 13.24 -0.66 -20.97
N ASN A 99 14.22 -0.14 -20.23
CA ASN A 99 14.51 -0.64 -18.89
C ASN A 99 13.40 -0.19 -17.93
N TYR A 100 12.47 -1.10 -17.63
CA TYR A 100 11.54 -0.96 -16.53
C TYR A 100 12.33 -1.01 -15.23
N ARG A 101 12.82 0.14 -14.73
CA ARG A 101 13.36 0.23 -13.37
C ARG A 101 12.39 -0.50 -12.45
N ASN A 102 12.90 -1.46 -11.67
CA ASN A 102 12.07 -2.23 -10.74
C ASN A 102 11.27 -1.25 -9.88
N PHE A 103 9.97 -1.18 -10.13
CA PHE A 103 9.08 -0.15 -9.56
C PHE A 103 9.11 -0.13 -8.03
N THR A 104 9.48 -1.25 -7.42
CA THR A 104 9.43 -1.59 -6.00
C THR A 104 10.78 -1.90 -5.38
N LYS A 105 11.85 -2.12 -6.17
CA LYS A 105 13.18 -2.48 -5.64
C LYS A 105 13.92 -1.27 -5.07
N ASP A 106 13.61 -0.07 -5.56
CA ASP A 106 14.22 1.18 -5.10
C ASP A 106 13.41 1.87 -3.97
N LYS A 107 12.12 1.56 -3.80
CA LYS A 107 11.24 2.14 -2.77
C LYS A 107 10.15 1.14 -2.37
N VAL A 108 10.25 0.56 -1.18
CA VAL A 108 9.13 -0.18 -0.56
C VAL A 108 7.92 0.77 -0.47
N PRO A 109 6.72 0.36 -0.93
CA PRO A 109 5.52 1.18 -0.78
C PRO A 109 5.30 1.50 0.69
N LYS A 110 5.10 2.78 1.02
CA LYS A 110 4.75 3.18 2.40
C LYS A 110 3.24 3.09 2.59
N TYR A 111 2.80 2.71 3.79
CA TYR A 111 1.37 2.56 4.12
C TYR A 111 0.58 3.88 4.23
N LYS A 112 1.21 5.07 4.23
CA LYS A 112 0.51 6.37 4.34
C LYS A 112 -0.24 6.74 3.06
N PHE A 113 -1.36 7.45 3.16
CA PHE A 113 -2.22 7.85 2.03
C PHE A 113 -1.42 8.45 0.87
N SER A 114 -0.64 9.48 1.15
CA SER A 114 0.12 10.20 0.12
C SER A 114 1.13 9.32 -0.62
N ALA A 115 1.63 8.26 0.01
CA ALA A 115 2.55 7.32 -0.62
C ALA A 115 1.82 6.33 -1.53
N VAL A 116 0.67 5.82 -1.08
CA VAL A 116 -0.21 4.96 -1.89
C VAL A 116 -0.73 5.73 -3.10
N GLU A 117 -1.20 6.97 -2.90
CA GLU A 117 -1.69 7.83 -3.98
C GLU A 117 -0.60 8.10 -5.02
N LYS A 118 0.61 8.48 -4.59
CA LYS A 118 1.76 8.70 -5.49
C LYS A 118 2.15 7.44 -6.26
N LEU A 119 2.10 6.26 -5.62
CA LEU A 119 2.42 5.00 -6.28
C LEU A 119 1.43 4.71 -7.42
N PHE A 120 0.13 4.77 -7.13
CA PHE A 120 -0.91 4.48 -8.13
C PHE A 120 -1.00 5.55 -9.21
N ASN A 121 -0.82 6.83 -8.88
CA ASN A 121 -0.70 7.89 -9.88
C ASN A 121 0.51 7.66 -10.81
N SER A 122 1.63 7.13 -10.28
CA SER A 122 2.79 6.76 -11.10
C SER A 122 2.52 5.58 -12.03
N LEU A 123 1.48 4.80 -11.74
CA LEU A 123 0.95 3.73 -12.58
C LEU A 123 -0.18 4.24 -13.50
N GLY A 124 -0.43 5.55 -13.59
CA GLY A 124 -1.51 6.14 -14.39
C GLY A 124 -2.92 5.87 -13.85
N ILE A 125 -3.03 5.50 -12.57
CA ILE A 125 -4.28 5.10 -11.93
C ILE A 125 -4.65 6.15 -10.89
N PHE A 126 -5.79 6.83 -11.11
CA PHE A 126 -6.21 7.99 -10.31
C PHE A 126 -7.44 7.68 -9.46
N PHE A 127 -7.50 8.26 -8.27
CA PHE A 127 -8.59 8.02 -7.31
C PHE A 127 -9.71 9.07 -7.39
N THR A 128 -10.96 8.60 -7.27
CA THR A 128 -12.14 9.45 -7.05
C THR A 128 -12.10 10.06 -5.64
N GLU A 129 -12.94 11.06 -5.37
CA GLU A 129 -13.04 11.62 -4.01
C GLU A 129 -13.45 10.57 -2.97
N SER A 130 -14.42 9.71 -3.29
CA SER A 130 -14.84 8.64 -2.39
C SER A 130 -13.71 7.65 -2.07
N GLU A 131 -12.91 7.28 -3.07
CA GLU A 131 -11.73 6.42 -2.90
C GLU A 131 -10.64 7.12 -2.07
N ARG A 132 -10.42 8.42 -2.28
CA ARG A 132 -9.47 9.21 -1.47
C ARG A 132 -9.90 9.30 -0.01
N THR A 133 -11.18 9.55 0.26
CA THR A 133 -11.73 9.55 1.62
C THR A 133 -11.50 8.22 2.31
N LEU A 134 -11.68 7.10 1.60
CA LEU A 134 -11.35 5.78 2.13
C LEU A 134 -9.84 5.67 2.42
N LEU A 135 -8.98 6.07 1.50
CA LEU A 135 -7.53 6.00 1.70
C LEU A 135 -7.01 6.91 2.83
N LEU A 136 -7.69 7.99 3.20
CA LEU A 136 -7.31 8.84 4.33
C LEU A 136 -7.32 8.09 5.67
N THR A 137 -8.07 6.99 5.80
CA THR A 137 -7.98 6.14 7.01
C THR A 137 -6.58 5.59 7.25
N LEU A 138 -5.76 5.44 6.21
CA LEU A 138 -4.37 5.02 6.32
C LEU A 138 -3.52 5.94 7.20
N ASP A 139 -3.79 7.25 7.17
CA ASP A 139 -3.03 8.23 7.95
C ASP A 139 -3.38 8.15 9.45
N SER A 140 -4.63 7.79 9.78
CA SER A 140 -5.05 7.52 11.16
C SER A 140 -4.33 6.28 11.71
N VAL A 141 -4.37 5.17 10.97
CA VAL A 141 -3.72 3.91 11.38
C VAL A 141 -2.21 4.07 11.49
N ALA A 142 -1.63 4.83 10.56
CA ALA A 142 -0.22 5.23 10.56
C ALA A 142 0.17 6.01 11.81
N SER A 143 -0.66 6.96 12.24
CA SER A 143 -0.39 7.77 13.43
C SER A 143 -0.32 6.92 14.69
N THR A 144 -1.25 5.99 14.87
CA THR A 144 -1.23 5.05 16.00
C THR A 144 0.03 4.19 15.98
N ARG A 145 0.45 3.72 14.80
CA ARG A 145 1.71 2.97 14.64
C ARG A 145 2.93 3.81 14.99
N ASP A 146 2.99 5.05 14.51
CA ASP A 146 4.10 5.96 14.78
C ASP A 146 4.22 6.20 16.30
N ALA A 147 3.10 6.40 17.00
CA ALA A 147 3.06 6.53 18.46
C ALA A 147 3.56 5.25 19.18
N ILE A 148 3.06 4.07 18.80
CA ILE A 148 3.52 2.78 19.34
C ILE A 148 5.03 2.59 19.11
N ALA A 149 5.52 2.87 17.90
CA ALA A 149 6.92 2.70 17.53
C ALA A 149 7.86 3.68 18.27
N HIS A 150 7.34 4.84 18.69
CA HIS A 150 8.05 5.81 19.52
C HIS A 150 7.95 5.52 21.03
N GLY A 151 7.35 4.39 21.41
CA GLY A 151 7.24 3.96 22.81
C GLY A 151 6.19 4.73 23.60
N ASP A 152 5.19 5.31 22.93
CA ASP A 152 4.09 5.97 23.61
C ASP A 152 3.18 4.94 24.30
N ILE A 153 3.40 4.78 25.60
CA ILE A 153 2.66 3.88 26.49
C ILE A 153 1.21 4.36 26.74
N GLY A 154 0.87 5.59 26.34
CA GLY A 154 -0.48 6.16 26.44
C GLY A 154 -1.43 5.72 25.32
N VAL A 155 -0.92 5.04 24.29
CA VAL A 155 -1.73 4.52 23.19
C VAL A 155 -2.59 3.33 23.68
N GLN A 156 -3.82 3.64 24.07
CA GLN A 156 -4.82 2.64 24.36
C GLN A 156 -5.46 2.18 23.05
N ILE A 157 -5.10 0.97 22.63
CA ILE A 157 -5.79 0.24 21.57
C ILE A 157 -6.46 -0.98 22.17
N THR A 158 -7.66 -1.25 21.70
CA THR A 158 -8.42 -2.46 22.00
C THR A 158 -8.25 -3.47 20.87
N ARG A 159 -8.51 -4.75 21.17
CA ARG A 159 -8.59 -5.78 20.14
C ARG A 159 -9.63 -5.41 19.09
N LYS A 160 -10.80 -4.92 19.52
CA LYS A 160 -11.89 -4.53 18.61
C LYS A 160 -11.49 -3.43 17.64
N GLU A 161 -10.75 -2.42 18.09
CA GLU A 161 -10.22 -1.38 17.22
C GLU A 161 -9.24 -1.95 16.19
N LEU A 162 -8.35 -2.84 16.60
CA LEU A 162 -7.43 -3.50 15.69
C LEU A 162 -8.18 -4.32 14.61
N GLU A 163 -9.20 -5.09 15.01
CA GLU A 163 -10.06 -5.84 14.08
C GLU A 163 -10.77 -4.92 13.06
N LEU A 164 -11.32 -3.80 13.53
CA LEU A 164 -11.96 -2.79 12.67
C LEU A 164 -10.98 -2.17 11.67
N GLU A 165 -9.77 -1.81 12.10
CA GLU A 165 -8.76 -1.25 11.22
C GLU A 165 -8.24 -2.29 10.22
N LEU A 166 -8.10 -3.56 10.62
CA LEU A 166 -7.78 -4.66 9.70
C LEU A 166 -8.81 -4.78 8.57
N ASP A 167 -10.10 -4.69 8.89
CA ASP A 167 -11.18 -4.76 7.90
C ASP A 167 -11.13 -3.58 6.92
N LYS A 168 -10.84 -2.38 7.41
CA LYS A 168 -10.63 -1.20 6.56
C LYS A 168 -9.44 -1.41 5.61
N LEU A 169 -8.32 -1.92 6.09
CA LEU A 169 -7.13 -2.18 5.25
C LEU A 169 -7.39 -3.28 4.22
N VAL A 170 -8.15 -4.32 4.56
CA VAL A 170 -8.60 -5.34 3.59
C VAL A 170 -9.48 -4.70 2.51
N SER A 171 -10.44 -3.86 2.90
CA SER A 171 -11.31 -3.15 1.97
C SER A 171 -10.51 -2.26 1.02
N ILE A 172 -9.56 -1.48 1.55
CA ILE A 172 -8.63 -0.67 0.75
C ILE A 172 -7.82 -1.55 -0.20
N SER A 173 -7.23 -2.64 0.28
CA SER A 173 -6.45 -3.55 -0.55
C SER A 173 -7.29 -4.14 -1.69
N ARG A 174 -8.57 -4.45 -1.46
CA ARG A 174 -9.50 -4.94 -2.49
C ARG A 174 -9.83 -3.87 -3.52
N MET A 175 -10.11 -2.63 -3.07
CA MET A 175 -10.33 -1.48 -3.94
C MET A 175 -9.11 -1.20 -4.82
N LEU A 176 -7.91 -1.18 -4.24
CA LEU A 176 -6.65 -0.99 -4.98
C LEU A 176 -6.45 -2.07 -6.04
N ASN A 177 -6.71 -3.34 -5.70
CA ASN A 177 -6.59 -4.44 -6.65
C ASN A 177 -7.63 -4.37 -7.78
N SER A 178 -8.90 -4.09 -7.47
CA SER A 178 -9.96 -4.00 -8.48
C SER A 178 -9.72 -2.87 -9.48
N LYS A 179 -9.11 -1.78 -9.03
CA LYS A 179 -8.75 -0.63 -9.85
C LYS A 179 -7.69 -0.93 -10.92
N LEU A 180 -6.85 -1.95 -10.68
CA LEU A 180 -5.81 -2.40 -11.62
C LEU A 180 -6.27 -3.53 -12.54
N LEU A 181 -7.47 -4.06 -12.34
CA LEU A 181 -8.08 -5.09 -13.19
C LEU A 181 -8.98 -4.49 -14.28
N ARG A 182 -9.25 -3.18 -14.23
CA ARG A 182 -9.93 -2.42 -15.29
C ARG A 182 -8.92 -1.99 -16.34
#